data_AF-A0A381V2Y6-F1
#
_entry.id   AF-A0A381V2Y6-F1
#
_cell.length_a   1.000
_cell.length_b   1.000
_cell.length_c   1.000
_cell.angle_alpha   90.00
_cell.angle_beta   90.00
_cell.angle_gamma   90.00
#
_symmetry.space_group_name_H-M   'P 1'
#
loop_
_entity.id
_entity.type
_entity.pdbx_description
1 polymer ?
#
loop_
_entity_poly.entity_id
_entity_poly.type
_entity_poly.pdbx_seq_one_letter_code
_entity_poly.pdbx_strand_id
1 'polypeptide(L)'
;MDAVALTEHGNMFSAVSFYNNANKTGIKPIVGSEVYVAVNNRFDKKPRAEGGWGNNHLILLAQNYTGYKNLMKLITVGYLEGFYYRPRIDKDILREFSDGLICMSACLKGEVPEKLVNNDWDGAKETALEYAEIFPDRYFLEVQNHGIDQEQVNIKKTKKLASELGLPLVATNDAHYAKHDHWEAHDIHICLGTGKERDDPNRLR
;
A
#
# COMPACT_ATOMS: atom_id res chain seq x y z
N MET A 1 -20.23 10.84 4.10
CA MET A 1 -18.95 10.40 3.51
C MET A 1 -19.30 9.99 2.11
N ASP A 2 -18.84 10.77 1.14
CA ASP A 2 -19.45 10.77 -0.20
C ASP A 2 -18.64 9.94 -1.20
N ALA A 3 -17.48 9.46 -0.77
CA ALA A 3 -16.58 8.59 -1.53
C ALA A 3 -15.86 7.61 -0.60
N VAL A 4 -15.43 6.47 -1.14
CA VAL A 4 -14.59 5.48 -0.45
C VAL A 4 -13.70 4.76 -1.45
N ALA A 5 -12.46 4.45 -1.05
CA ALA A 5 -11.53 3.68 -1.87
C ALA A 5 -11.47 2.22 -1.41
N LEU A 6 -11.39 1.29 -2.38
CA LEU A 6 -11.08 -0.11 -2.15
C LEU A 6 -9.63 -0.36 -2.56
N THR A 7 -8.79 -0.81 -1.63
CA THR A 7 -7.36 -1.05 -1.84
C THR A 7 -6.96 -2.42 -1.28
N GLU A 8 -7.40 -3.49 -1.95
CA GLU A 8 -7.08 -4.87 -1.52
C GLU A 8 -5.60 -5.20 -1.72
N HIS A 9 -5.04 -6.02 -0.83
CA HIS A 9 -3.64 -6.46 -0.89
C HIS A 9 -3.32 -7.25 -2.17
N GLY A 10 -2.59 -6.62 -3.09
CA GLY A 10 -2.01 -7.22 -4.29
C GLY A 10 -3.04 -7.74 -5.29
N ASN A 11 -4.30 -7.31 -5.20
CA ASN A 11 -5.37 -7.76 -6.09
C ASN A 11 -6.47 -6.72 -6.29
N MET A 12 -7.44 -7.04 -7.15
CA MET A 12 -8.65 -6.26 -7.44
C MET A 12 -9.90 -7.15 -7.49
N PHE A 13 -9.93 -8.23 -6.72
CA PHE A 13 -10.94 -9.28 -6.87
C PHE A 13 -12.35 -8.78 -6.59
N SER A 14 -12.50 -7.85 -5.64
CA SER A 14 -13.79 -7.32 -5.26
C SER A 14 -14.17 -6.04 -6.02
N ALA A 15 -13.32 -5.53 -6.91
CA ALA A 15 -13.46 -4.21 -7.53
C ALA A 15 -14.81 -3.99 -8.24
N VAL A 16 -15.26 -4.96 -9.05
CA VAL A 16 -16.54 -4.86 -9.78
C VAL A 16 -17.73 -4.89 -8.81
N SER A 17 -17.72 -5.80 -7.84
CA SER A 17 -18.78 -5.90 -6.84
C SER A 17 -18.86 -4.62 -6.00
N PHE A 18 -17.72 -4.12 -5.53
CA PHE A 18 -17.60 -2.88 -4.79
C PHE A 18 -18.13 -1.68 -5.60
N TYR A 19 -17.66 -1.50 -6.83
CA TYR A 19 -18.09 -0.42 -7.72
C TYR A 19 -19.61 -0.42 -7.93
N ASN A 20 -20.18 -1.59 -8.23
CA ASN A 20 -21.62 -1.73 -8.45
C ASN A 20 -22.45 -1.44 -7.20
N ASN A 21 -22.01 -1.89 -6.03
CA ASN A 21 -22.74 -1.65 -4.79
C ASN A 21 -22.62 -0.20 -4.31
N ALA A 22 -21.42 0.40 -4.39
CA ALA A 22 -21.21 1.81 -4.03
C ALA A 22 -22.12 2.75 -4.86
N ASN A 23 -22.16 2.54 -6.18
CA ASN A 23 -23.02 3.33 -7.09
C ASN A 23 -24.51 3.22 -6.74
N LYS A 24 -25.00 2.02 -6.38
CA LYS A 24 -26.40 1.84 -5.96
C LYS A 24 -26.75 2.63 -4.70
N THR A 25 -25.76 2.88 -3.85
CA THR A 25 -25.93 3.63 -2.58
C THR A 25 -25.61 5.12 -2.71
N GLY A 26 -25.24 5.60 -3.90
CA GLY A 26 -24.86 7.00 -4.12
C GLY A 26 -23.48 7.40 -3.57
N ILE A 27 -22.68 6.43 -3.12
CA ILE A 27 -21.29 6.66 -2.68
C ILE A 27 -20.39 6.56 -3.91
N LYS A 28 -19.50 7.54 -4.12
CA LYS A 28 -18.51 7.51 -5.20
C LYS A 28 -17.46 6.41 -4.93
N PRO A 29 -17.40 5.33 -5.73
CA PRO A 29 -16.34 4.34 -5.58
C PRO A 29 -15.01 4.86 -6.14
N ILE A 30 -13.92 4.60 -5.43
CA ILE A 30 -12.55 4.76 -5.92
C ILE A 30 -11.92 3.38 -5.96
N VAL A 31 -11.53 2.93 -7.15
CA VAL A 31 -10.92 1.61 -7.33
C VAL A 31 -9.40 1.75 -7.19
N GLY A 32 -8.79 0.93 -6.35
CA GLY A 32 -7.36 0.89 -6.15
C GLY A 32 -6.87 -0.49 -5.77
N SER A 33 -5.61 -0.57 -5.36
CA SER A 33 -4.99 -1.76 -4.78
C SER A 33 -3.78 -1.35 -3.93
N GLU A 34 -3.57 -2.05 -2.84
CA GLU A 34 -2.30 -1.99 -2.11
C GLU A 34 -1.36 -3.03 -2.72
N VAL A 35 -0.52 -2.60 -3.64
CA VAL A 35 0.38 -3.49 -4.38
C VAL A 35 1.64 -3.79 -3.57
N TYR A 36 2.24 -4.95 -3.85
CA TYR A 36 3.54 -5.30 -3.29
C TYR A 36 4.64 -4.92 -4.29
N VAL A 37 5.56 -4.05 -3.91
CA VAL A 37 6.72 -3.67 -4.73
C VAL A 37 7.95 -4.43 -4.23
N ALA A 38 8.58 -5.21 -5.10
CA ALA A 38 9.82 -5.91 -4.77
C ALA A 38 10.94 -4.91 -4.48
N VAL A 39 11.75 -5.20 -3.46
CA VAL A 39 12.87 -4.32 -3.04
C VAL A 39 13.93 -4.18 -4.14
N ASN A 40 14.13 -5.23 -4.93
CA ASN A 40 15.06 -5.25 -6.06
C ASN A 40 14.29 -5.50 -7.35
N ASN A 41 14.15 -6.77 -7.73
CA ASN A 41 13.51 -7.18 -8.97
C ASN A 41 12.32 -8.12 -8.69
N ARG A 42 11.22 -7.97 -9.45
CA ARG A 42 10.03 -8.82 -9.29
C ARG A 42 10.30 -10.31 -9.50
N PHE A 43 11.31 -10.67 -10.29
CA PHE A 43 11.74 -12.05 -10.57
C PHE A 43 12.57 -12.68 -9.44
N ASP A 44 13.03 -11.91 -8.45
CA ASP A 44 13.87 -12.41 -7.36
C ASP A 44 13.07 -13.28 -6.39
N LYS A 45 13.46 -14.55 -6.24
CA LYS A 45 12.83 -15.53 -5.33
C LYS A 45 13.77 -16.01 -4.22
N LYS A 46 14.83 -15.24 -3.95
CA LYS A 46 15.84 -15.62 -2.95
C LYS A 46 15.39 -15.18 -1.55
N PRO A 47 15.49 -16.06 -0.53
CA PRO A 47 15.33 -15.66 0.85
C PRO A 47 16.31 -14.54 1.21
N ARG A 48 15.84 -13.53 1.96
CA ARG A 48 16.69 -12.45 2.45
C ARG A 48 17.33 -12.85 3.78
N ALA A 49 18.60 -12.49 3.97
CA ALA A 49 19.34 -12.76 5.20
C ALA A 49 18.71 -12.07 6.43
N GLU A 50 18.13 -10.88 6.22
CA GLU A 50 17.42 -10.09 7.23
C GLU A 50 15.94 -10.46 7.41
N GLY A 51 15.48 -11.52 6.74
CA GLY A 51 14.11 -12.01 6.84
C GLY A 51 13.09 -11.17 6.06
N GLY A 52 11.82 -11.55 6.20
CA GLY A 52 10.70 -10.91 5.49
C GLY A 52 10.53 -11.36 4.03
N TRP A 53 9.50 -10.81 3.38
CA TRP A 53 9.04 -11.25 2.06
C TRP A 53 9.70 -10.48 0.90
N GLY A 54 10.69 -9.62 1.19
CA GLY A 54 11.43 -8.84 0.19
C GLY A 54 10.57 -7.90 -0.64
N ASN A 55 9.57 -7.27 -0.02
CA ASN A 55 8.70 -6.30 -0.67
C ASN A 55 8.20 -5.24 0.31
N ASN A 56 7.74 -4.13 -0.26
CA ASN A 56 7.09 -3.02 0.41
C ASN A 56 5.68 -2.81 -0.13
N HIS A 57 4.81 -2.20 0.67
CA HIS A 57 3.46 -1.83 0.24
C HIS A 57 3.49 -0.50 -0.53
N LEU A 58 2.58 -0.35 -1.48
CA LEU A 58 2.36 0.90 -2.22
C LEU A 58 0.87 1.02 -2.55
N ILE A 59 0.25 2.17 -2.29
CA ILE A 59 -1.16 2.36 -2.66
C ILE A 59 -1.26 2.97 -4.04
N LEU A 60 -2.04 2.34 -4.91
CA LEU A 60 -2.38 2.85 -6.24
C LEU A 60 -3.89 3.02 -6.37
N LEU A 61 -4.34 4.20 -6.79
CA LEU A 61 -5.74 4.50 -7.06
C LEU A 61 -5.91 4.84 -8.55
N ALA A 62 -6.93 4.29 -9.18
CA ALA A 62 -7.28 4.62 -10.56
C ALA A 62 -7.94 6.01 -10.61
N GLN A 63 -7.24 7.00 -11.18
CA GLN A 63 -7.76 8.36 -11.39
C GLN A 63 -8.80 8.40 -12.51
N ASN A 64 -8.62 7.55 -13.52
CA ASN A 64 -9.45 7.48 -14.72
C ASN A 64 -9.45 6.05 -15.32
N TYR A 65 -10.12 5.86 -16.45
CA TYR A 65 -10.23 4.55 -17.09
C TYR A 65 -8.89 3.99 -17.61
N THR A 66 -7.94 4.85 -18.00
CA THR A 66 -6.58 4.41 -18.34
C THR A 66 -5.87 3.88 -17.11
N GLY A 67 -5.95 4.59 -15.98
CA GLY A 67 -5.46 4.12 -14.69
C GLY A 67 -6.05 2.78 -14.28
N TYR A 68 -7.36 2.59 -14.44
CA TYR A 68 -8.00 1.30 -14.15
C TYR A 68 -7.41 0.15 -14.99
N LYS A 69 -7.19 0.37 -16.29
CA LYS A 69 -6.56 -0.61 -17.19
C LYS A 69 -5.11 -0.89 -16.80
N ASN A 70 -4.35 0.14 -16.46
CA ASN A 70 -2.97 0.03 -16.02
C ASN A 70 -2.85 -0.71 -14.69
N LEU A 71 -3.74 -0.43 -13.73
CA LEU A 71 -3.81 -1.15 -12.47
C LEU A 71 -4.09 -2.64 -12.70
N MET A 72 -5.04 -2.99 -13.57
CA MET A 72 -5.28 -4.39 -13.94
C MET A 72 -4.04 -5.06 -14.54
N LYS A 73 -3.26 -4.34 -15.35
CA LYS A 73 -2.00 -4.87 -15.91
C LYS A 73 -0.94 -5.07 -14.84
N LEU A 74 -0.72 -4.11 -13.94
CA LEU A 74 0.20 -4.25 -12.82
C LEU A 74 -0.15 -5.46 -11.95
N ILE A 75 -1.42 -5.63 -11.59
CA ILE A 75 -1.88 -6.81 -10.82
C ILE A 75 -1.63 -8.10 -11.60
N THR A 76 -1.95 -8.11 -12.89
CA THR A 76 -1.71 -9.30 -13.75
C THR A 76 -0.22 -9.67 -13.79
N VAL A 77 0.67 -8.69 -14.00
CA VAL A 77 2.13 -8.91 -13.99
C VAL A 77 2.60 -9.40 -12.62
N GLY A 78 2.06 -8.84 -11.54
CA GLY A 78 2.38 -9.29 -10.18
C GLY A 78 2.12 -10.78 -9.98
N TYR A 79 1.00 -11.30 -10.51
CA TYR A 79 0.66 -12.72 -10.45
C TYR A 79 1.43 -13.59 -11.46
N LEU A 80 1.62 -13.14 -12.70
CA LEU A 80 2.20 -13.97 -13.75
C LEU A 80 3.73 -14.00 -13.74
N GLU A 81 4.37 -12.88 -13.37
CA GLU A 81 5.82 -12.71 -13.44
C GLU A 81 6.46 -12.63 -12.05
N GLY A 82 5.90 -11.79 -11.17
CA GLY A 82 6.55 -11.42 -9.92
C GLY A 82 6.15 -12.23 -8.70
N PHE A 83 5.36 -13.29 -8.89
CA PHE A 83 4.86 -14.08 -7.79
C PHE A 83 5.98 -14.87 -7.11
N TYR A 84 6.17 -14.57 -5.82
CA TYR A 84 6.97 -15.38 -4.92
C TYR A 84 6.06 -15.95 -3.83
N TYR A 85 5.82 -15.18 -2.77
CA TYR A 85 4.78 -15.46 -1.79
C TYR A 85 3.60 -14.49 -1.87
N ARG A 86 3.84 -13.33 -2.48
CA ARG A 86 2.87 -12.31 -2.83
C ARG A 86 3.04 -11.96 -4.32
N PRO A 87 1.98 -11.49 -5.00
CA PRO A 87 2.08 -11.00 -6.36
C PRO A 87 2.79 -9.64 -6.33
N ARG A 88 4.09 -9.62 -6.65
CA ARG A 88 4.93 -8.41 -6.56
C ARG A 88 5.16 -7.79 -7.92
N ILE A 89 5.18 -6.47 -7.98
CA ILE A 89 5.67 -5.69 -9.11
C ILE A 89 7.04 -5.10 -8.78
N ASP A 90 7.62 -4.31 -9.66
CA ASP A 90 8.82 -3.51 -9.40
C ASP A 90 8.67 -2.09 -9.99
N LYS A 91 9.65 -1.24 -9.75
CA LYS A 91 9.61 0.16 -10.20
C LYS A 91 9.69 0.30 -11.73
N ASP A 92 10.23 -0.69 -12.44
CA ASP A 92 10.31 -0.68 -13.90
C ASP A 92 8.93 -0.84 -14.52
N ILE A 93 8.17 -1.84 -14.07
CA ILE A 93 6.80 -2.03 -14.57
C ILE A 93 5.85 -0.92 -14.08
N LEU A 94 6.12 -0.33 -12.91
CA LEU A 94 5.41 0.86 -12.45
C LEU A 94 5.62 2.04 -13.40
N ARG A 95 6.85 2.31 -13.87
CA ARG A 95 7.13 3.36 -14.87
C ARG A 95 6.35 3.15 -16.16
N GLU A 96 6.27 1.90 -16.62
CA GLU A 96 5.57 1.56 -17.87
C GLU A 96 4.06 1.80 -17.76
N PHE A 97 3.45 1.48 -16.61
CA PHE A 97 2.00 1.54 -16.41
C PHE A 97 1.57 2.60 -15.37
N SER A 98 2.31 3.71 -15.21
CA SER A 98 1.97 4.74 -14.22
C SER A 98 0.83 5.67 -14.67
N ASP A 99 0.53 5.75 -15.97
CA ASP A 99 -0.46 6.70 -16.49
C ASP A 99 -1.86 6.47 -15.89
N GLY A 100 -2.53 7.56 -15.53
CA GLY A 100 -3.85 7.56 -14.91
C GLY A 100 -3.93 7.00 -13.47
N LEU A 101 -2.80 6.73 -12.82
CA LEU A 101 -2.75 6.26 -11.42
C LEU A 101 -2.35 7.39 -10.44
N ILE A 102 -2.99 7.43 -9.28
CA ILE A 102 -2.52 8.18 -8.12
C ILE A 102 -1.77 7.22 -7.21
N CYS A 103 -0.63 7.65 -6.69
CA CYS A 103 0.25 6.84 -5.85
C CYS A 103 0.39 7.46 -4.46
N MET A 104 0.38 6.62 -3.42
CA MET A 104 0.62 7.05 -2.04
C MET A 104 1.68 6.18 -1.38
N SER A 105 2.47 6.76 -0.46
CA SER A 105 3.62 6.10 0.16
C SER A 105 3.29 4.92 1.09
N ALA A 106 2.01 4.59 1.30
CA ALA A 106 1.49 3.47 2.09
C ALA A 106 1.75 3.57 3.60
N CYS A 107 1.40 2.49 4.30
CA CYS A 107 1.53 2.28 5.74
C CYS A 107 3.01 2.12 6.18
N LEU A 108 3.25 1.69 7.41
CA LEU A 108 4.62 1.42 7.92
C LEU A 108 5.42 0.39 7.09
N LYS A 109 4.76 -0.42 6.26
CA LYS A 109 5.39 -1.34 5.30
C LYS A 109 5.68 -0.72 3.94
N GLY A 110 5.36 0.55 3.72
CA GLY A 110 5.80 1.31 2.57
C GLY A 110 7.30 1.58 2.60
N GLU A 111 7.92 1.70 1.43
CA GLU A 111 9.37 1.87 1.30
C GLU A 111 9.88 3.17 1.94
N VAL A 112 9.16 4.29 1.75
CA VAL A 112 9.51 5.58 2.35
C VAL A 112 9.31 5.54 3.88
N PRO A 113 8.14 5.14 4.41
CA PRO A 113 7.95 4.98 5.86
C PRO A 113 8.98 4.06 6.53
N GLU A 114 9.28 2.91 5.93
CA GLU A 114 10.24 1.95 6.49
C GLU A 114 11.64 2.57 6.62
N LYS A 115 12.13 3.24 5.57
CA LYS A 115 13.42 3.95 5.60
C LYS A 115 13.43 5.07 6.64
N LEU A 116 12.36 5.86 6.72
CA LEU A 116 12.23 6.92 7.72
C LEU A 116 12.29 6.38 9.15
N VAL A 117 11.57 5.29 9.46
CA VAL A 117 11.58 4.67 10.79
C VAL A 117 12.96 4.09 11.11
N ASN A 118 13.66 3.53 10.12
CA ASN A 118 15.01 2.98 10.25
C ASN A 118 16.13 4.04 10.24
N ASN A 119 15.79 5.33 10.29
CA ASN A 119 16.72 6.47 10.25
C ASN A 119 17.54 6.61 8.96
N ASP A 120 17.10 5.97 7.87
CA ASP A 120 17.66 6.18 6.53
C ASP A 120 16.97 7.38 5.86
N TRP A 121 17.40 8.58 6.23
CA TRP A 121 16.81 9.82 5.71
C TRP A 121 17.09 10.02 4.21
N ASP A 122 18.34 9.79 3.80
CA ASP A 122 18.77 10.03 2.42
C ASP A 122 18.10 9.02 1.48
N GLY A 123 18.05 7.74 1.86
CA GLY A 123 17.34 6.74 1.07
C GLY A 123 15.83 6.98 1.01
N ALA A 124 15.20 7.48 2.08
CA ALA A 124 13.79 7.85 2.06
C ALA A 124 13.53 9.01 1.11
N LYS A 125 14.41 10.01 1.10
CA LYS A 125 14.35 11.16 0.19
C LYS A 125 14.52 10.75 -1.27
N GLU A 126 15.52 9.91 -1.55
CA GLU A 126 15.74 9.35 -2.89
C GLU A 126 14.51 8.58 -3.39
N THR A 127 13.98 7.67 -2.56
CA THR A 127 12.79 6.89 -2.91
C THR A 127 11.56 7.78 -3.14
N ALA A 128 11.34 8.81 -2.30
CA ALA A 128 10.21 9.71 -2.47
C ALA A 128 10.30 10.53 -3.77
N LEU A 129 11.51 10.97 -4.14
CA LEU A 129 11.75 11.64 -5.41
C LEU A 129 11.53 10.69 -6.59
N GLU A 130 12.01 9.45 -6.51
CA GLU A 130 11.81 8.44 -7.55
C GLU A 130 10.31 8.17 -7.78
N TYR A 131 9.51 8.00 -6.72
CA TYR A 131 8.05 7.86 -6.89
C TYR A 131 7.39 9.14 -7.42
N ALA A 132 7.86 10.33 -7.03
CA ALA A 132 7.37 11.58 -7.59
C ALA A 132 7.68 11.72 -9.09
N GLU A 133 8.82 11.21 -9.56
CA GLU A 133 9.17 11.14 -10.98
C GLU A 133 8.30 10.13 -11.75
N ILE A 134 7.99 8.97 -11.15
CA ILE A 134 7.11 7.97 -11.76
C ILE A 134 5.66 8.47 -11.86
N PHE A 135 5.22 9.24 -10.86
CA PHE A 135 3.85 9.75 -10.72
C PHE A 135 3.85 11.29 -10.61
N PRO A 136 4.23 12.01 -11.68
CA PRO A 136 4.30 13.47 -11.64
C PRO A 136 2.93 14.05 -11.29
N ASP A 137 2.91 14.98 -10.32
CA ASP A 137 1.73 15.62 -9.73
C ASP A 137 0.67 14.68 -9.14
N ARG A 138 1.01 13.38 -8.99
CA ARG A 138 0.09 12.31 -8.56
C ARG A 138 0.66 11.43 -7.46
N TYR A 139 1.76 11.84 -6.84
CA TYR A 139 2.36 11.17 -5.69
C TYR A 139 2.09 11.91 -4.39
N PHE A 140 1.63 11.18 -3.38
CA PHE A 140 1.31 11.71 -2.06
C PHE A 140 2.07 10.95 -0.97
N LEU A 141 2.57 11.69 0.01
CA LEU A 141 3.13 11.11 1.22
C LEU A 141 1.99 10.82 2.20
N GLU A 142 1.80 9.54 2.50
CA GLU A 142 0.71 9.01 3.31
C GLU A 142 1.06 9.03 4.80
N VAL A 143 0.08 9.39 5.62
CA VAL A 143 0.21 9.48 7.06
C VAL A 143 -0.98 8.81 7.74
N GLN A 144 -0.68 7.90 8.66
CA GLN A 144 -1.64 7.12 9.45
C GLN A 144 -1.31 7.28 10.94
N ASN A 145 -2.30 7.13 11.81
CA ASN A 145 -2.12 7.26 13.26
C ASN A 145 -3.10 6.39 14.06
N HIS A 146 -2.61 5.24 14.49
CA HIS A 146 -3.27 4.27 15.35
C HIS A 146 -2.72 4.28 16.78
N GLY A 147 -1.87 5.25 17.13
CA GLY A 147 -1.21 5.33 18.43
C GLY A 147 0.03 4.44 18.57
N ILE A 148 0.56 3.91 17.48
CA ILE A 148 1.79 3.09 17.47
C ILE A 148 3.01 4.01 17.51
N ASP A 149 4.01 3.69 18.34
CA ASP A 149 5.22 4.52 18.53
C ASP A 149 5.98 4.78 17.21
N GLN A 150 6.10 3.76 16.36
CA GLN A 150 6.74 3.88 15.05
C GLN A 150 5.98 4.83 14.12
N GLU A 151 4.65 4.87 14.19
CA GLU A 151 3.85 5.84 13.42
C GLU A 151 4.09 7.26 13.93
N GLN A 152 4.24 7.48 15.24
CA GLN A 152 4.56 8.82 15.77
C GLN A 152 5.89 9.34 15.24
N VAL A 153 6.89 8.46 15.11
CA VAL A 153 8.17 8.78 14.48
C VAL A 153 7.96 9.07 12.99
N ASN A 154 7.23 8.21 12.29
CA ASN A 154 6.97 8.35 10.86
C ASN A 154 6.22 9.65 10.54
N ILE A 155 5.14 9.98 11.26
CA ILE A 155 4.35 11.22 11.09
C ILE A 155 5.27 12.46 11.12
N LYS A 156 6.17 12.55 12.10
CA LYS A 156 7.10 13.69 12.24
C LYS A 156 8.06 13.77 11.07
N LYS A 157 8.65 12.64 10.68
CA LYS A 157 9.64 12.58 9.59
C LYS A 157 9.00 12.80 8.22
N THR A 158 7.85 12.19 7.94
CA THR A 158 7.10 12.36 6.68
C THR A 158 6.65 13.81 6.49
N LYS A 159 6.21 14.50 7.56
CA LYS A 159 5.88 15.95 7.48
C LYS A 159 7.09 16.79 7.11
N LYS A 160 8.26 16.51 7.71
CA LYS A 160 9.51 17.20 7.36
C LYS A 160 9.89 16.91 5.91
N LEU A 161 9.82 15.65 5.48
CA LEU A 161 10.14 15.23 4.12
C LEU A 161 9.23 15.91 3.08
N ALA A 162 7.91 15.92 3.34
CA ALA A 162 6.92 16.60 2.51
C ALA A 162 7.24 18.09 2.34
N SER A 163 7.56 18.78 3.43
CA SER A 163 7.94 20.20 3.39
C SER A 163 9.24 20.44 2.61
N GLU A 164 10.22 19.54 2.72
CA GLU A 164 11.52 19.68 2.06
C GLU A 164 11.42 19.44 0.56
N LEU A 165 10.59 18.49 0.13
CA LEU A 165 10.44 18.10 -1.28
C LEU A 165 9.27 18.79 -1.98
N GLY A 166 8.44 19.54 -1.25
CA GLY A 166 7.22 20.13 -1.80
C GLY A 166 6.17 19.09 -2.19
N LEU A 167 6.20 17.91 -1.57
CA LEU A 167 5.25 16.82 -1.86
C LEU A 167 3.98 16.95 -1.00
N PRO A 168 2.79 16.68 -1.55
CA PRO A 168 1.55 16.76 -0.80
C PRO A 168 1.43 15.61 0.21
N LEU A 169 0.73 15.89 1.32
CA LEU A 169 0.38 14.91 2.34
C LEU A 169 -1.05 14.41 2.15
N VAL A 170 -1.30 13.15 2.49
CA VAL A 170 -2.63 12.55 2.57
C VAL A 170 -2.79 11.75 3.85
N ALA A 171 -3.95 11.88 4.51
CA ALA A 171 -4.28 11.12 5.70
C ALA A 171 -5.20 9.94 5.34
N THR A 172 -4.87 8.76 5.86
CA THR A 172 -5.63 7.52 5.68
C THR A 172 -5.67 6.74 7.01
N ASN A 173 -6.36 5.60 7.03
CA ASN A 173 -6.56 4.82 8.26
C ASN A 173 -6.41 3.30 8.06
N ASP A 174 -5.93 2.85 6.91
CA ASP A 174 -5.68 1.44 6.59
C ASP A 174 -6.75 0.46 7.14
N ALA A 175 -8.02 0.73 6.84
CA ALA A 175 -9.14 0.09 7.53
C ALA A 175 -9.33 -1.36 7.09
N HIS A 176 -9.23 -2.28 8.04
CA HIS A 176 -9.42 -3.72 7.81
C HIS A 176 -10.80 -4.25 8.27
N TYR A 177 -11.62 -3.39 8.88
CA TYR A 177 -12.96 -3.72 9.34
C TYR A 177 -13.86 -2.48 9.38
N ALA A 178 -15.17 -2.68 9.27
CA ALA A 178 -16.12 -1.58 9.05
C ALA A 178 -16.47 -0.75 10.30
N LYS A 179 -16.41 -1.35 11.50
CA LYS A 179 -16.77 -0.71 12.77
C LYS A 179 -15.77 -1.06 13.85
N HIS A 180 -15.57 -0.15 14.79
CA HIS A 180 -14.61 -0.35 15.89
C HIS A 180 -14.84 -1.67 16.64
N ASP A 181 -16.08 -2.05 16.93
CA ASP A 181 -16.46 -3.29 17.63
C ASP A 181 -16.20 -4.57 16.83
N HIS A 182 -15.89 -4.48 15.53
CA HIS A 182 -15.52 -5.64 14.71
C HIS A 182 -14.07 -6.09 14.89
N TRP A 183 -13.27 -5.40 15.71
CA TRP A 183 -11.86 -5.72 15.94
C TRP A 183 -11.65 -7.17 16.41
N GLU A 184 -12.55 -7.71 17.23
CA GLU A 184 -12.42 -9.08 17.76
C GLU A 184 -12.61 -10.13 16.66
N ALA A 185 -13.55 -9.90 15.74
CA ALA A 185 -13.74 -10.78 14.59
C ALA A 185 -12.52 -10.74 13.66
N HIS A 186 -11.94 -9.55 13.46
CA HIS A 186 -10.71 -9.39 12.69
C HIS A 186 -9.52 -10.10 13.35
N ASP A 187 -9.36 -9.97 14.67
CA ASP A 187 -8.33 -10.67 15.46
C ASP A 187 -8.38 -12.20 15.27
N ILE A 188 -9.59 -12.77 15.32
CA ILE A 188 -9.81 -14.21 15.08
C ILE A 188 -9.51 -14.57 13.62
N HIS A 189 -9.89 -13.72 12.65
CA HIS A 189 -9.59 -13.95 11.24
C HIS A 189 -8.07 -14.04 10.98
N ILE A 190 -7.27 -13.18 11.61
CA ILE A 190 -5.81 -13.24 11.54
C ILE A 190 -5.27 -14.53 12.14
N CYS A 191 -5.81 -14.99 13.28
CA CYS A 191 -5.42 -16.26 13.91
C CYS A 191 -5.66 -17.45 12.95
N LEU A 192 -6.82 -17.49 12.30
CA LEU A 192 -7.15 -18.51 11.29
C LEU A 192 -6.19 -18.47 10.09
N GLY A 193 -5.90 -17.27 9.57
CA GLY A 193 -5.00 -17.10 8.42
C GLY A 193 -3.54 -17.46 8.71
N THR A 194 -3.12 -17.35 9.97
CA THR A 194 -1.75 -17.65 10.42
C THR A 194 -1.59 -19.03 11.07
N GLY A 195 -2.68 -19.76 11.25
CA GLY A 195 -2.67 -21.07 11.94
C GLY A 195 -2.24 -20.97 13.39
N LYS A 196 -2.61 -19.88 14.08
CA LYS A 196 -2.26 -19.61 15.48
C LYS A 196 -3.48 -19.63 16.39
N GLU A 197 -3.28 -20.07 17.63
CA GLU A 197 -4.31 -19.98 18.67
C GLU A 197 -4.41 -18.53 19.19
N ARG A 198 -5.61 -18.14 19.66
CA ARG A 198 -5.88 -16.75 20.09
C ARG A 198 -5.04 -16.33 21.30
N ASP A 199 -4.71 -17.28 22.15
CA ASP A 199 -3.90 -17.10 23.36
C ASP A 199 -2.39 -17.26 23.13
N ASP A 200 -1.93 -17.62 21.93
CA ASP A 200 -0.50 -17.66 21.59
C ASP A 200 0.10 -16.24 21.77
N PRO A 201 1.05 -16.03 22.70
CA PRO A 201 1.65 -14.73 22.94
C PRO A 201 2.51 -14.23 21.76
N ASN A 202 2.92 -15.12 20.87
CA ASN A 202 3.75 -14.84 19.71
C ASN A 202 2.95 -14.73 18.40
N ARG A 203 1.61 -14.72 18.46
CA ARG A 203 0.77 -14.52 17.28
C ARG A 203 0.89 -13.09 16.75
N LEU A 204 0.56 -12.93 15.47
CA LEU A 204 0.38 -11.61 14.87
C LEU A 204 -0.80 -10.88 15.52
N ARG A 205 -0.62 -9.60 15.85
CA ARG A 205 -1.62 -8.70 16.46
C ARG A 205 -1.58 -7.36 15.74
#